data_AF-A0AAJ0XHT4-F1
#
_entry.id   AF-A0AAJ0XHT4-F1
#
_cell.length_a   1.000
_cell.length_b   1.000
_cell.length_c   1.000
_cell.angle_alpha   90.00
_cell.angle_beta   90.00
_cell.angle_gamma   90.00
#
_symmetry.space_group_name_H-M   'P 1'
#
loop_
_entity.id
_entity.type
_entity.pdbx_description
1 polymer ?
#
loop_
_entity_poly.entity_id
_entity_poly.type
_entity_poly.pdbx_seq_one_letter_code
_entity_poly.pdbx_strand_id
1 'polypeptide(L)'
;MGSNSVWFADAAMRYLAEKDAAVTDRDDPQSPPIDTPTAFYTLTDATPNEFFLAPGLDAQILGTTAGKTINIPTGAAARGVDPETTVNLQGASAEYNLQRNGTTIEVRDAGDDSLIASLSASTTTSSSLRFHDGAVQLAVEDNRIAIGGSVLNDGEHIGGSALTLNDTLTSSGIFSGTNDLPGSETTNAFLTLTDTSPETFTLGAGLVLTLLGNSAGKSLNVPIGAGVDNVDPATTLNLEGMSTGFTFARNGTTLEVRDTAGNLTASLNASTTETSLLIFADGFMELAVVDNQITLGGTPFTDGLSVAGSTLSVDESQTSEAVFGTDEPAQTIEHTSYEQFMLELVNRARTDPLAEAARYDIDDLNDGLAAGTLSGLPMQPVFSHSLLIDAARAHSDWMLASDIFSHTGEGGSSAGDRMEAAGYAFVLPWTWGENLSWTGTTSALPSDLTDFILDQHEGLFRSPGHRGNLLNEDFREIGIGQSLGEFTSNQATFQTSMITQNFAASGDEVFLGGVVYEDFDDNDFYTPGEGLDNITISLPDLGLETRTSDAGGYQLAVPSGTHEVVFSGTAFDSDRLQTVTIGDQNEKLETLYRN
;
A
#
# COMPACT_ATOMS: atom_id res chain seq x y z
N MET A 1 -37.94 -14.11 -0.10
CA MET A 1 -37.63 -12.67 0.07
C MET A 1 -37.63 -12.02 -1.31
N GLY A 2 -38.80 -11.75 -1.91
CA GLY A 2 -38.89 -11.59 -3.38
C GLY A 2 -39.88 -10.54 -3.89
N SER A 3 -39.98 -9.37 -3.25
CA SER A 3 -40.87 -8.31 -3.77
C SER A 3 -40.36 -6.88 -3.65
N ASN A 4 -39.24 -6.64 -2.95
CA ASN A 4 -38.71 -5.27 -2.78
C ASN A 4 -37.59 -4.92 -3.76
N SER A 5 -36.90 -5.90 -4.36
CA SER A 5 -35.80 -5.66 -5.32
C SER A 5 -36.27 -5.09 -6.67
N VAL A 6 -37.52 -5.37 -7.07
CA VAL A 6 -38.07 -4.92 -8.37
C VAL A 6 -38.49 -3.44 -8.35
N TRP A 7 -38.82 -2.87 -7.18
CA TRP A 7 -39.31 -1.49 -7.08
C TRP A 7 -38.21 -0.42 -7.12
N PHE A 8 -36.98 -0.73 -6.69
CA PHE A 8 -35.88 0.24 -6.66
C PHE A 8 -35.11 0.31 -7.99
N ALA A 9 -34.94 -0.82 -8.69
CA ALA A 9 -34.42 -0.83 -10.06
C ALA A 9 -35.34 -0.06 -11.03
N ASP A 10 -36.65 -0.07 -10.78
CA ASP A 10 -37.64 0.72 -11.54
C ASP A 10 -37.44 2.24 -11.34
N ALA A 11 -36.89 2.71 -10.21
CA ALA A 11 -36.65 4.14 -9.98
C ALA A 11 -35.46 4.68 -10.80
N ALA A 12 -34.36 3.93 -10.88
CA ALA A 12 -33.22 4.28 -11.74
C ALA A 12 -33.59 4.22 -13.22
N MET A 13 -34.32 3.16 -13.63
CA MET A 13 -34.82 3.03 -15.00
C MET A 13 -35.86 4.10 -15.36
N ARG A 14 -36.70 4.54 -14.41
CA ARG A 14 -37.62 5.68 -14.60
C ARG A 14 -36.89 7.01 -14.71
N TYR A 15 -35.84 7.26 -13.94
CA TYR A 15 -35.02 8.47 -14.08
C TYR A 15 -34.41 8.57 -15.49
N LEU A 16 -33.88 7.45 -16.00
CA LEU A 16 -33.36 7.36 -17.37
C LEU A 16 -34.48 7.57 -18.41
N ALA A 17 -35.65 6.94 -18.24
CA ALA A 17 -36.78 7.06 -19.16
C ALA A 17 -37.45 8.46 -19.16
N GLU A 18 -37.54 9.13 -18.01
CA GLU A 18 -38.07 10.49 -17.89
C GLU A 18 -37.14 11.53 -18.53
N LYS A 19 -35.82 11.27 -18.55
CA LYS A 19 -34.84 12.12 -19.24
C LYS A 19 -34.79 11.88 -20.74
N ASP A 20 -34.88 10.63 -21.21
CA ASP A 20 -35.02 10.33 -22.64
C ASP A 20 -36.30 10.94 -23.25
N ALA A 21 -37.40 10.97 -22.49
CA ALA A 21 -38.61 11.67 -22.91
C ALA A 21 -38.40 13.18 -23.07
N ALA A 22 -37.53 13.80 -22.26
CA ALA A 22 -37.17 15.21 -22.35
C ALA A 22 -36.22 15.54 -23.53
N VAL A 23 -35.52 14.54 -24.09
CA VAL A 23 -34.65 14.70 -25.27
C VAL A 23 -35.44 14.78 -26.58
N THR A 24 -36.68 14.28 -26.62
CA THR A 24 -37.50 14.28 -27.85
C THR A 24 -38.16 15.62 -28.20
N ASP A 25 -38.01 16.65 -27.36
CA ASP A 25 -38.59 17.99 -27.58
C ASP A 25 -37.58 19.10 -27.27
N ARG A 26 -36.57 19.29 -28.14
CA ARG A 26 -35.86 20.57 -28.37
C ARG A 26 -34.84 20.49 -29.51
N ASP A 27 -35.26 20.99 -30.68
CA ASP A 27 -34.36 21.59 -31.68
C ASP A 27 -33.82 22.95 -31.16
N ASP A 28 -33.15 22.96 -29.99
CA ASP A 28 -32.48 24.15 -29.46
C ASP A 28 -30.95 23.94 -29.40
N PRO A 29 -30.19 24.49 -30.36
CA PRO A 29 -28.74 24.30 -30.45
C PRO A 29 -27.93 25.08 -29.39
N GLN A 30 -28.55 25.63 -28.35
CA GLN A 30 -27.88 26.34 -27.25
C GLN A 30 -28.13 25.76 -25.84
N SER A 31 -28.74 24.58 -25.70
CA SER A 31 -28.74 23.93 -24.39
C SER A 31 -27.31 23.46 -24.05
N PRO A 32 -26.72 23.86 -22.90
CA PRO A 32 -25.43 23.31 -22.49
C PRO A 32 -25.54 21.78 -22.38
N PRO A 33 -24.46 21.02 -22.63
CA PRO A 33 -24.48 19.56 -22.49
C PRO A 33 -25.01 19.20 -21.11
N ILE A 34 -25.99 18.29 -21.05
CA ILE A 34 -26.45 17.75 -19.77
C ILE A 34 -25.33 16.87 -19.24
N ASP A 35 -24.77 17.29 -18.11
CA ASP A 35 -23.76 16.56 -17.35
C ASP A 35 -24.41 15.30 -16.75
N THR A 36 -24.33 14.19 -17.47
CA THR A 36 -24.95 12.91 -17.09
C THR A 36 -23.99 12.09 -16.24
N PRO A 37 -24.43 11.58 -15.07
CA PRO A 37 -23.58 10.76 -14.21
C PRO A 37 -23.12 9.50 -14.95
N THR A 38 -21.89 9.06 -14.65
CA THR A 38 -21.31 7.83 -15.20
C THR A 38 -21.73 6.58 -14.44
N ALA A 39 -22.39 6.72 -13.28
CA ALA A 39 -22.94 5.60 -12.52
C ALA A 39 -24.09 6.02 -11.59
N PHE A 40 -24.82 5.02 -11.07
CA PHE A 40 -25.80 5.22 -10.00
C PHE A 40 -25.53 4.26 -8.84
N TYR A 41 -25.34 4.80 -7.64
CA TYR A 41 -25.37 4.02 -6.40
C TYR A 41 -26.78 3.99 -5.86
N THR A 42 -27.34 2.80 -5.64
CA THR A 42 -28.60 2.66 -4.90
C THR A 42 -28.32 2.07 -3.52
N LEU A 43 -28.42 2.92 -2.50
CA LEU A 43 -28.21 2.54 -1.11
C LEU A 43 -29.42 1.78 -0.58
N THR A 44 -29.16 0.85 0.34
CA THR A 44 -30.17 0.06 1.02
C THR A 44 -30.07 0.25 2.53
N ASP A 45 -31.03 -0.27 3.28
CA ASP A 45 -30.97 -0.29 4.75
C ASP A 45 -29.76 -1.10 5.28
N ALA A 46 -29.18 -1.99 4.45
CA ALA A 46 -28.00 -2.76 4.78
C ALA A 46 -26.68 -2.02 4.45
N THR A 47 -26.72 -0.93 3.67
CA THR A 47 -25.54 -0.13 3.37
C THR A 47 -24.95 0.39 4.69
N PRO A 48 -23.62 0.25 4.92
CA PRO A 48 -23.00 0.70 6.16
C PRO A 48 -23.16 2.21 6.39
N ASN A 49 -22.84 2.63 7.61
CA ASN A 49 -22.85 4.05 7.98
C ASN A 49 -21.64 4.80 7.44
N GLU A 50 -20.59 4.12 7.01
CA GLU A 50 -19.43 4.70 6.37
C GLU A 50 -19.03 3.84 5.18
N PHE A 51 -18.69 4.49 4.06
CA PHE A 51 -18.22 3.82 2.84
C PHE A 51 -17.47 4.78 1.93
N PHE A 52 -16.67 4.20 1.03
CA PHE A 52 -16.01 4.94 -0.05
C PHE A 52 -16.85 4.89 -1.33
N LEU A 53 -16.76 5.95 -2.13
CA LEU A 53 -17.16 5.91 -3.53
C LEU A 53 -16.00 5.45 -4.41
N ALA A 54 -16.33 4.87 -5.56
CA ALA A 54 -15.35 4.45 -6.54
C ALA A 54 -14.63 5.67 -7.19
N PRO A 55 -13.29 5.75 -7.13
CA PRO A 55 -12.52 6.69 -7.95
C PRO A 55 -12.88 6.57 -9.43
N GLY A 56 -13.03 7.72 -10.10
CA GLY A 56 -13.37 7.79 -11.53
C GLY A 56 -14.87 7.68 -11.85
N LEU A 57 -15.73 7.44 -10.85
CA LEU A 57 -17.18 7.48 -11.04
C LEU A 57 -17.75 8.82 -10.62
N ASP A 58 -18.42 9.48 -11.57
CA ASP A 58 -19.37 10.54 -11.28
C ASP A 58 -20.73 9.91 -11.01
N ALA A 59 -21.06 9.75 -9.73
CA ALA A 59 -22.18 8.94 -9.33
C ALA A 59 -23.36 9.74 -8.78
N GLN A 60 -24.54 9.41 -9.27
CA GLN A 60 -25.79 9.79 -8.61
C GLN A 60 -26.10 8.80 -7.48
N ILE A 61 -26.25 9.31 -6.26
CA ILE A 61 -26.67 8.52 -5.12
C ILE A 61 -28.20 8.51 -5.06
N LEU A 62 -28.76 7.31 -4.92
CA LEU A 62 -30.18 7.03 -4.76
C LEU A 62 -30.39 6.32 -3.42
N GLY A 63 -31.50 6.62 -2.74
CA GLY A 63 -31.72 6.18 -1.36
C GLY A 63 -31.21 7.22 -0.35
N THR A 64 -31.35 6.92 0.95
CA THR A 64 -31.04 7.91 1.98
C THR A 64 -29.56 7.90 2.38
N THR A 65 -28.97 9.08 2.44
CA THR A 65 -27.59 9.32 2.92
C THR A 65 -27.54 9.96 4.30
N ALA A 66 -28.69 10.41 4.83
CA ALA A 66 -28.80 10.98 6.17
C ALA A 66 -28.24 10.03 7.24
N GLY A 67 -27.36 10.55 8.10
CA GLY A 67 -26.68 9.81 9.15
C GLY A 67 -25.50 8.96 8.67
N LYS A 68 -25.17 8.98 7.37
CA LYS A 68 -24.02 8.26 6.80
C LYS A 68 -22.81 9.19 6.62
N THR A 69 -21.65 8.57 6.49
CA THR A 69 -20.36 9.17 6.13
C THR A 69 -19.98 8.66 4.75
N ILE A 70 -19.76 9.58 3.81
CA ILE A 70 -19.39 9.28 2.43
C ILE A 70 -17.97 9.80 2.21
N ASN A 71 -17.06 8.87 1.90
CA ASN A 71 -15.68 9.18 1.60
C ASN A 71 -15.53 9.30 0.08
N ILE A 72 -15.22 10.51 -0.40
CA ILE A 72 -15.08 10.82 -1.83
C ILE A 72 -13.59 10.98 -2.15
N PRO A 73 -12.94 9.94 -2.71
CA PRO A 73 -11.55 10.03 -3.13
C PRO A 73 -11.40 10.92 -4.37
N THR A 74 -10.15 11.29 -4.69
CA THR A 74 -9.82 12.03 -5.90
C THR A 74 -10.38 11.33 -7.14
N GLY A 75 -11.03 12.10 -8.02
CA GLY A 75 -11.63 11.61 -9.25
C GLY A 75 -13.03 10.97 -9.09
N ALA A 76 -13.58 10.88 -7.89
CA ALA A 76 -14.98 10.49 -7.67
C ALA A 76 -15.88 11.72 -7.51
N ALA A 77 -17.18 11.55 -7.81
CA ALA A 77 -18.19 12.55 -7.49
C ALA A 77 -19.47 11.95 -6.90
N ALA A 78 -20.11 12.70 -6.00
CA ALA A 78 -21.35 12.33 -5.33
C ALA A 78 -22.48 13.33 -5.57
N ARG A 79 -23.47 12.95 -6.38
CA ARG A 79 -24.68 13.77 -6.61
C ARG A 79 -25.83 13.29 -5.73
N GLY A 80 -26.66 14.24 -5.28
CA GLY A 80 -27.88 13.94 -4.53
C GLY A 80 -27.63 13.51 -3.09
N VAL A 81 -26.64 14.11 -2.43
CA VAL A 81 -26.38 13.87 -1.01
C VAL A 81 -27.44 14.58 -0.16
N ASP A 82 -28.07 13.85 0.75
CA ASP A 82 -29.10 14.34 1.67
C ASP A 82 -28.48 15.22 2.76
N PRO A 83 -29.29 16.06 3.42
CA PRO A 83 -28.90 16.68 4.66
C PRO A 83 -28.60 15.64 5.76
N GLU A 84 -27.87 16.03 6.81
CA GLU A 84 -27.44 15.13 7.91
C GLU A 84 -26.39 14.09 7.48
N THR A 85 -25.77 14.28 6.32
CA THR A 85 -24.68 13.42 5.82
C THR A 85 -23.33 14.03 6.20
N THR A 86 -22.35 13.20 6.53
CA THR A 86 -20.94 13.61 6.58
C THR A 86 -20.26 13.27 5.25
N VAL A 87 -19.63 14.25 4.62
CA VAL A 87 -18.83 14.07 3.41
C VAL A 87 -17.38 14.35 3.74
N ASN A 88 -16.52 13.38 3.48
CA ASN A 88 -15.07 13.53 3.59
C ASN A 88 -14.49 13.66 2.17
N LEU A 89 -13.67 14.68 1.94
CA LEU A 89 -12.93 14.91 0.70
C LEU A 89 -11.43 14.70 0.94
N GLN A 90 -10.72 14.17 -0.06
CA GLN A 90 -9.31 13.82 0.08
C GLN A 90 -8.36 15.03 0.13
N GLY A 91 -8.69 16.11 -0.59
CA GLY A 91 -7.87 17.33 -0.69
C GLY A 91 -8.06 18.32 0.46
N ALA A 92 -7.17 19.30 0.53
CA ALA A 92 -7.31 20.46 1.39
C ALA A 92 -8.43 21.40 0.89
N SER A 93 -9.01 22.20 1.78
CA SER A 93 -10.10 23.12 1.45
C SER A 93 -9.77 24.06 0.29
N ALA A 94 -8.51 24.48 0.13
CA ALA A 94 -8.05 25.36 -0.93
C ALA A 94 -8.18 24.77 -2.35
N GLU A 95 -8.33 23.46 -2.47
CA GLU A 95 -8.50 22.74 -3.74
C GLU A 95 -9.95 22.78 -4.24
N TYR A 96 -10.88 23.37 -3.48
CA TYR A 96 -12.30 23.35 -3.81
C TYR A 96 -12.93 24.74 -3.87
N ASN A 97 -13.90 24.90 -4.77
CA ASN A 97 -14.85 25.99 -4.78
C ASN A 97 -16.23 25.46 -4.36
N LEU A 98 -16.95 26.24 -3.54
CA LEU A 98 -18.30 25.90 -3.11
C LEU A 98 -19.27 26.89 -3.72
N GLN A 99 -20.26 26.39 -4.46
CA GLN A 99 -21.29 27.19 -5.11
C GLN A 99 -22.67 26.80 -4.60
N ARG A 100 -23.49 27.80 -4.30
CA ARG A 100 -24.90 27.57 -4.01
C ARG A 100 -25.72 27.45 -5.30
N ASN A 101 -26.49 26.38 -5.40
CA ASN A 101 -27.46 26.15 -6.46
C ASN A 101 -28.84 25.80 -5.86
N GLY A 102 -29.68 26.82 -5.68
CA GLY A 102 -30.96 26.71 -5.00
C GLY A 102 -30.82 26.29 -3.54
N THR A 103 -31.16 25.03 -3.28
CA THR A 103 -31.10 24.36 -1.96
C THR A 103 -29.87 23.49 -1.77
N THR A 104 -28.99 23.38 -2.77
CA THR A 104 -27.78 22.57 -2.68
C THR A 104 -26.53 23.45 -2.58
N ILE A 105 -25.50 22.88 -1.98
CA ILE A 105 -24.12 23.31 -2.18
C ILE A 105 -23.45 22.31 -3.11
N GLU A 106 -22.94 22.83 -4.22
CA GLU A 106 -22.05 22.12 -5.12
C GLU A 106 -20.61 22.40 -4.70
N VAL A 107 -19.87 21.35 -4.37
CA VAL A 107 -18.42 21.40 -4.20
C VAL A 107 -17.80 21.04 -5.53
N ARG A 108 -16.92 21.91 -6.03
CA ARG A 108 -16.26 21.81 -7.32
C ARG A 108 -14.76 21.89 -7.16
N ASP A 109 -14.02 21.18 -8.00
CA ASP A 109 -12.57 21.29 -8.07
C ASP A 109 -12.16 22.71 -8.46
N ALA A 110 -11.17 23.29 -7.79
CA ALA A 110 -10.75 24.67 -8.03
C ALA A 110 -9.90 24.84 -9.30
N GLY A 111 -9.29 23.76 -9.79
CA GLY A 111 -8.46 23.73 -10.99
C GLY A 111 -9.28 23.58 -12.27
N ASP A 112 -10.25 22.65 -12.28
CA ASP A 112 -11.01 22.31 -13.50
C ASP A 112 -12.53 22.51 -13.43
N ASP A 113 -13.07 22.95 -12.28
CA ASP A 113 -14.50 23.20 -12.04
C ASP A 113 -15.41 21.96 -12.13
N SER A 114 -14.82 20.75 -12.16
CA SER A 114 -15.56 19.49 -12.11
C SER A 114 -16.34 19.36 -10.79
N LEU A 115 -17.53 18.75 -10.86
CA LEU A 115 -18.34 18.53 -9.66
C LEU A 115 -17.74 17.41 -8.82
N ILE A 116 -17.53 17.65 -7.53
CA ILE A 116 -17.07 16.66 -6.54
C ILE A 116 -18.23 16.17 -5.68
N ALA A 117 -19.08 17.09 -5.21
CA ALA A 117 -20.24 16.71 -4.41
C ALA A 117 -21.39 17.69 -4.58
N SER A 118 -22.63 17.21 -4.52
CA SER A 118 -23.83 18.03 -4.44
C SER A 118 -24.62 17.68 -3.19
N LEU A 119 -24.56 18.56 -2.19
CA LEU A 119 -25.16 18.36 -0.87
C LEU A 119 -26.40 19.22 -0.72
N SER A 120 -27.53 18.59 -0.41
CA SER A 120 -28.76 19.29 -0.05
C SER A 120 -28.62 19.91 1.33
N ALA A 121 -28.94 21.20 1.43
CA ALA A 121 -28.97 21.91 2.71
C ALA A 121 -30.34 21.76 3.39
N SER A 122 -30.35 21.78 4.72
CA SER A 122 -31.56 21.65 5.53
C SER A 122 -31.69 22.80 6.53
N THR A 123 -32.94 23.13 6.84
CA THR A 123 -33.29 24.11 7.90
C THR A 123 -33.35 23.49 9.29
N THR A 124 -33.32 22.16 9.38
CA THR A 124 -33.52 21.43 10.65
C THR A 124 -32.34 20.54 11.03
N THR A 125 -31.48 20.21 10.06
CA THR A 125 -30.35 19.31 10.23
C THR A 125 -29.12 19.90 9.55
N SER A 126 -27.93 19.57 10.04
CA SER A 126 -26.66 20.03 9.48
C SER A 126 -25.89 18.87 8.86
N SER A 127 -25.26 19.12 7.72
CA SER A 127 -24.29 18.20 7.11
C SER A 127 -22.87 18.63 7.46
N SER A 128 -21.97 17.68 7.62
CA SER A 128 -20.55 17.95 7.83
C SER A 128 -19.82 17.79 6.51
N LEU A 129 -19.02 18.78 6.11
CA LEU A 129 -18.08 18.66 4.99
C LEU A 129 -16.66 18.75 5.54
N ARG A 130 -15.87 17.70 5.40
CA ARG A 130 -14.52 17.60 5.96
C ARG A 130 -13.49 17.56 4.83
N PHE A 131 -12.48 18.39 4.98
CA PHE A 131 -11.28 18.48 4.15
C PHE A 131 -10.07 18.00 4.95
N HIS A 132 -8.93 17.87 4.27
CA HIS A 132 -7.68 17.44 4.90
C HIS A 132 -7.25 18.39 6.02
N ASP A 133 -7.52 19.69 5.86
CA ASP A 133 -7.11 20.80 6.72
C ASP A 133 -8.21 21.28 7.69
N GLY A 134 -9.38 20.62 7.71
CA GLY A 134 -10.44 20.88 8.68
C GLY A 134 -11.84 20.67 8.13
N ALA A 135 -12.87 20.96 8.92
CA ALA A 135 -14.26 20.76 8.53
C ALA A 135 -15.14 22.01 8.67
N VAL A 136 -16.22 22.02 7.90
CA VAL A 136 -17.32 22.99 8.00
C VAL A 136 -18.65 22.28 8.20
N GLN A 137 -19.59 22.99 8.83
CA GLN A 137 -20.98 22.58 8.91
C GLN A 137 -21.80 23.36 7.88
N LEU A 138 -22.71 22.65 7.23
CA LEU A 138 -23.70 23.20 6.33
C LEU A 138 -25.00 23.42 7.08
N ALA A 139 -25.48 24.66 7.15
CA ALA A 139 -26.76 25.01 7.76
C ALA A 139 -27.54 26.00 6.88
N VAL A 140 -28.86 26.07 7.06
CA VAL A 140 -29.70 27.09 6.41
C VAL A 140 -30.11 28.15 7.44
N GLU A 141 -29.77 29.41 7.15
CA GLU A 141 -30.10 30.59 7.96
C GLU A 141 -30.84 31.62 7.09
N ASP A 142 -32.05 32.04 7.50
CA ASP A 142 -32.86 33.04 6.78
C ASP A 142 -33.00 32.76 5.27
N ASN A 143 -33.25 31.50 4.89
CA ASN A 143 -33.35 31.04 3.49
C ASN A 143 -32.04 31.21 2.67
N ARG A 144 -30.91 31.38 3.36
CA ARG A 144 -29.56 31.37 2.82
C ARG A 144 -28.77 30.19 3.37
N ILE A 145 -27.71 29.80 2.67
CA ILE A 145 -26.85 28.71 3.13
C ILE A 145 -25.66 29.31 3.87
N ALA A 146 -25.50 28.93 5.14
CA ALA A 146 -24.36 29.28 5.96
C ALA A 146 -23.33 28.14 5.94
N ILE A 147 -22.08 28.47 5.65
CA ILE A 147 -20.97 27.52 5.58
C ILE A 147 -19.64 28.21 5.90
N GLY A 148 -18.85 27.63 6.82
CA GLY A 148 -17.51 28.13 7.16
C GLY A 148 -17.43 29.62 7.52
N GLY A 149 -18.44 30.16 8.21
CA GLY A 149 -18.51 31.59 8.59
C GLY A 149 -19.02 32.53 7.49
N SER A 150 -19.36 32.01 6.31
CA SER A 150 -19.93 32.74 5.19
C SER A 150 -21.40 32.41 4.99
N VAL A 151 -22.17 33.32 4.37
CA VAL A 151 -23.58 33.11 4.03
C VAL A 151 -23.81 33.41 2.56
N LEU A 152 -24.18 32.39 1.79
CA LEU A 152 -24.24 32.44 0.33
C LEU A 152 -25.68 32.69 -0.16
N ASN A 153 -25.82 33.63 -1.10
CA ASN A 153 -27.02 33.80 -1.91
C ASN A 153 -27.05 32.80 -3.06
N ASP A 154 -28.21 32.64 -3.68
CA ASP A 154 -28.35 31.73 -4.82
C ASP A 154 -27.44 32.14 -5.98
N GLY A 155 -26.69 31.17 -6.53
CA GLY A 155 -25.66 31.38 -7.56
C GLY A 155 -24.32 31.94 -7.07
N GLU A 156 -24.20 32.29 -5.77
CA GLU A 156 -22.95 32.77 -5.19
C GLU A 156 -21.96 31.62 -4.96
N HIS A 157 -20.66 31.90 -5.13
CA HIS A 157 -19.58 30.96 -4.87
C HIS A 157 -18.58 31.52 -3.84
N ILE A 158 -17.88 30.61 -3.18
CA ILE A 158 -16.80 30.90 -2.26
C ILE A 158 -15.68 29.89 -2.46
N GLY A 159 -14.43 30.36 -2.52
CA GLY A 159 -13.27 29.47 -2.53
C GLY A 159 -13.08 28.85 -1.14
N GLY A 160 -12.72 27.57 -1.07
CA GLY A 160 -12.60 26.86 0.20
C GLY A 160 -11.54 27.45 1.14
N SER A 161 -10.50 28.08 0.60
CA SER A 161 -9.50 28.85 1.38
C SER A 161 -10.06 30.07 2.14
N ALA A 162 -11.27 30.53 1.78
CA ALA A 162 -11.97 31.60 2.49
C ALA A 162 -12.90 31.08 3.60
N LEU A 163 -13.00 29.76 3.79
CA LEU A 163 -13.80 29.16 4.84
C LEU A 163 -13.07 29.21 6.18
N THR A 164 -13.82 29.45 7.24
CA THR A 164 -13.37 29.22 8.62
C THR A 164 -13.59 27.74 8.96
N LEU A 165 -12.50 26.99 9.09
CA LEU A 165 -12.54 25.55 9.35
C LEU A 165 -12.44 25.24 10.85
N ASN A 166 -13.01 24.10 11.24
CA ASN A 166 -12.67 23.42 12.49
C ASN A 166 -11.56 22.41 12.21
N ASP A 167 -10.34 22.73 12.66
CA ASP A 167 -9.12 21.93 12.47
C ASP A 167 -9.08 20.64 13.32
N THR A 168 -10.00 20.47 14.28
CA THR A 168 -10.10 19.24 15.09
C THR A 168 -10.85 18.11 14.40
N LEU A 169 -11.54 18.41 13.28
CA LEU A 169 -12.31 17.44 12.51
C LEU A 169 -11.79 17.45 11.08
N THR A 170 -10.91 16.53 10.74
CA THR A 170 -10.24 16.46 9.43
C THR A 170 -10.55 15.15 8.72
N SER A 171 -10.39 15.12 7.40
CA SER A 171 -10.38 13.86 6.61
C SER A 171 -8.99 13.26 6.42
N SER A 172 -7.91 13.90 6.91
CA SER A 172 -6.50 13.51 6.70
C SER A 172 -6.22 12.02 6.91
N GLY A 173 -6.67 11.43 8.03
CA GLY A 173 -6.46 10.02 8.34
C GLY A 173 -7.45 9.04 7.69
N ILE A 174 -8.45 9.53 6.95
CA ILE A 174 -9.45 8.67 6.29
C ILE A 174 -8.88 8.08 4.99
N PHE A 175 -8.00 8.82 4.31
CA PHE A 175 -7.46 8.46 3.00
C PHE A 175 -5.99 7.99 3.05
N SER A 176 -5.46 7.71 4.24
CA SER A 176 -4.03 7.39 4.46
C SER A 176 -3.68 5.90 4.32
N GLY A 177 -4.48 5.12 3.58
CA GLY A 177 -4.20 3.70 3.28
C GLY A 177 -4.39 2.70 4.43
N THR A 178 -4.71 3.15 5.65
CA THR A 178 -4.93 2.28 6.83
C THR A 178 -6.40 2.14 7.22
N ASN A 179 -7.32 2.72 6.45
CA ASN A 179 -8.74 2.82 6.80
C ASN A 179 -9.58 1.84 5.99
N ASP A 180 -9.30 0.54 6.18
CA ASP A 180 -10.06 -0.53 5.55
C ASP A 180 -11.39 -0.71 6.26
N LEU A 181 -12.46 -0.37 5.55
CA LEU A 181 -13.80 -0.62 6.05
C LEU A 181 -14.12 -2.11 5.88
N PRO A 182 -14.81 -2.74 6.85
CA PRO A 182 -15.07 -4.18 6.78
C PRO A 182 -15.95 -4.55 5.59
N GLY A 183 -15.68 -5.71 5.00
CA GLY A 183 -16.52 -6.32 3.97
C GLY A 183 -17.85 -6.86 4.52
N SER A 184 -18.58 -7.57 3.67
CA SER A 184 -19.86 -8.20 4.02
C SER A 184 -20.04 -9.54 3.31
N GLU A 185 -20.65 -10.52 3.98
CA GLU A 185 -20.98 -11.82 3.40
C GLU A 185 -21.98 -11.73 2.22
N THR A 186 -22.79 -10.66 2.18
CA THR A 186 -23.84 -10.42 1.18
C THR A 186 -23.80 -9.00 0.66
N THR A 187 -24.42 -8.76 -0.51
CA THR A 187 -24.51 -7.42 -1.07
C THR A 187 -25.31 -6.46 -0.17
N ASN A 188 -24.86 -5.22 -0.09
CA ASN A 188 -25.41 -4.18 0.77
C ASN A 188 -25.78 -2.89 0.00
N ALA A 189 -25.46 -2.81 -1.30
CA ALA A 189 -25.87 -1.74 -2.20
C ALA A 189 -25.90 -2.24 -3.67
N PHE A 190 -26.42 -1.42 -4.57
CA PHE A 190 -26.37 -1.67 -6.01
C PHE A 190 -25.54 -0.59 -6.71
N LEU A 191 -24.79 -0.98 -7.72
CA LEU A 191 -24.09 -0.08 -8.63
C LEU A 191 -24.59 -0.32 -10.05
N THR A 192 -25.23 0.69 -10.63
CA THR A 192 -25.65 0.67 -12.02
C THR A 192 -24.60 1.36 -12.89
N LEU A 193 -23.99 0.60 -13.80
CA LEU A 193 -23.08 1.10 -14.81
C LEU A 193 -23.85 1.62 -16.03
N THR A 194 -23.38 2.71 -16.60
CA THR A 194 -23.88 3.30 -17.84
C THR A 194 -22.90 3.03 -18.98
N ASP A 195 -23.29 3.34 -20.21
CA ASP A 195 -22.39 3.27 -21.38
C ASP A 195 -21.22 4.26 -21.29
N THR A 196 -21.26 5.21 -20.36
CA THR A 196 -20.19 6.19 -20.08
C THR A 196 -19.38 5.84 -18.84
N SER A 197 -19.67 4.73 -18.16
CA SER A 197 -18.82 4.23 -17.07
C SER A 197 -17.41 3.91 -17.60
N PRO A 198 -16.35 4.27 -16.87
CA PRO A 198 -14.97 4.02 -17.29
C PRO A 198 -14.70 2.52 -17.53
N GLU A 199 -13.70 2.23 -18.36
CA GLU A 199 -13.28 0.84 -18.61
C GLU A 199 -12.48 0.25 -17.44
N THR A 200 -11.93 1.11 -16.58
CA THR A 200 -11.23 0.68 -15.37
C THR A 200 -11.60 1.59 -14.22
N PHE A 201 -12.00 1.01 -13.09
CA PHE A 201 -12.28 1.74 -11.86
C PHE A 201 -12.14 0.86 -10.63
N THR A 202 -11.95 1.49 -9.48
CA THR A 202 -11.80 0.83 -8.18
C THR A 202 -13.12 0.87 -7.42
N LEU A 203 -13.55 -0.24 -6.84
CA LEU A 203 -14.75 -0.29 -6.01
C LEU A 203 -14.52 0.42 -4.67
N GLY A 204 -15.59 0.91 -4.06
CA GLY A 204 -15.51 1.57 -2.76
C GLY A 204 -15.52 0.58 -1.60
N ALA A 205 -14.51 0.64 -0.73
CA ALA A 205 -14.47 -0.15 0.50
C ALA A 205 -15.71 0.09 1.39
N GLY A 206 -16.14 -0.96 2.08
CA GLY A 206 -17.40 -1.02 2.85
C GLY A 206 -18.62 -1.37 2.00
N LEU A 207 -18.53 -1.28 0.67
CA LEU A 207 -19.62 -1.66 -0.22
C LEU A 207 -19.39 -3.04 -0.83
N VAL A 208 -20.39 -3.90 -0.68
CA VAL A 208 -20.52 -5.14 -1.44
C VAL A 208 -21.67 -4.96 -2.40
N LEU A 209 -21.36 -4.80 -3.67
CA LEU A 209 -22.27 -4.26 -4.68
C LEU A 209 -22.86 -5.36 -5.54
N THR A 210 -24.17 -5.35 -5.78
CA THR A 210 -24.71 -6.03 -6.96
C THR A 210 -24.57 -5.11 -8.16
N LEU A 211 -23.86 -5.56 -9.20
CA LEU A 211 -23.74 -4.82 -10.46
C LEU A 211 -25.01 -4.93 -11.29
N LEU A 212 -25.45 -3.79 -11.80
CA LEU A 212 -26.50 -3.66 -12.80
C LEU A 212 -25.90 -2.97 -14.03
N GLY A 213 -26.19 -3.48 -15.22
CA GLY A 213 -25.51 -3.06 -16.46
C GLY A 213 -24.46 -4.09 -16.89
N ASN A 214 -23.72 -3.77 -17.95
CA ASN A 214 -22.76 -4.70 -18.57
C ASN A 214 -21.34 -4.44 -18.05
N SER A 215 -20.71 -5.44 -17.41
CA SER A 215 -19.31 -5.37 -17.00
C SER A 215 -18.32 -5.99 -18.00
N ALA A 216 -18.82 -6.65 -19.05
CA ALA A 216 -17.96 -7.29 -20.05
C ALA A 216 -17.00 -6.29 -20.72
N GLY A 217 -15.73 -6.62 -20.77
CA GLY A 217 -14.64 -5.78 -21.28
C GLY A 217 -14.06 -4.79 -20.26
N LYS A 218 -14.63 -4.69 -19.06
CA LYS A 218 -14.16 -3.78 -18.00
C LYS A 218 -13.16 -4.45 -17.07
N SER A 219 -12.34 -3.63 -16.42
CA SER A 219 -11.41 -4.00 -15.37
C SER A 219 -11.87 -3.40 -14.05
N LEU A 220 -12.25 -4.25 -13.08
CA LEU A 220 -12.75 -3.82 -11.78
C LEU A 220 -11.66 -4.10 -10.73
N ASN A 221 -11.23 -3.05 -10.03
CA ASN A 221 -10.30 -3.20 -8.92
C ASN A 221 -11.12 -3.36 -7.63
N VAL A 222 -10.99 -4.49 -6.95
CA VAL A 222 -11.71 -4.84 -5.73
C VAL A 222 -10.74 -4.77 -4.54
N PRO A 223 -10.68 -3.64 -3.83
CA PRO A 223 -9.87 -3.51 -2.63
C PRO A 223 -10.42 -4.34 -1.47
N ILE A 224 -9.64 -4.49 -0.40
CA ILE A 224 -10.06 -5.08 0.86
C ILE A 224 -11.32 -4.37 1.37
N GLY A 225 -12.28 -5.18 1.83
CA GLY A 225 -13.54 -4.67 2.34
C GLY A 225 -14.55 -4.21 1.27
N ALA A 226 -14.19 -4.24 0.00
CA ALA A 226 -15.13 -4.14 -1.10
C ALA A 226 -15.55 -5.53 -1.61
N GLY A 227 -16.67 -5.58 -2.32
CA GLY A 227 -17.11 -6.80 -2.97
C GLY A 227 -18.06 -6.55 -4.13
N VAL A 228 -18.18 -7.54 -5.01
CA VAL A 228 -19.01 -7.41 -6.21
C VAL A 228 -19.74 -8.69 -6.58
N ASP A 229 -21.02 -8.57 -6.89
CA ASP A 229 -21.89 -9.66 -7.35
C ASP A 229 -22.44 -9.35 -8.74
N ASN A 230 -22.85 -10.42 -9.42
CA ASN A 230 -23.41 -10.38 -10.77
C ASN A 230 -22.42 -9.82 -11.81
N VAL A 231 -21.16 -10.27 -11.75
CA VAL A 231 -20.12 -9.90 -12.72
C VAL A 231 -20.32 -10.68 -14.02
N ASP A 232 -20.36 -9.97 -15.16
CA ASP A 232 -20.48 -10.58 -16.48
C ASP A 232 -19.18 -11.31 -16.91
N PRO A 233 -19.27 -12.30 -17.80
CA PRO A 233 -18.10 -12.88 -18.46
C PRO A 233 -17.30 -11.80 -19.22
N ALA A 234 -16.03 -12.09 -19.54
CA ALA A 234 -15.10 -11.12 -20.16
C ALA A 234 -14.77 -9.90 -19.29
N THR A 235 -14.98 -9.99 -17.98
CA THR A 235 -14.57 -8.96 -17.02
C THR A 235 -13.21 -9.34 -16.43
N THR A 236 -12.33 -8.35 -16.27
CA THR A 236 -11.08 -8.49 -15.50
C THR A 236 -11.32 -8.02 -14.07
N LEU A 237 -10.97 -8.83 -13.08
CA LEU A 237 -10.99 -8.45 -11.67
C LEU A 237 -9.55 -8.39 -11.15
N ASN A 238 -9.14 -7.22 -10.67
CA ASN A 238 -7.93 -7.08 -9.86
C ASN A 238 -8.37 -7.16 -8.40
N LEU A 239 -7.94 -8.19 -7.69
CA LEU A 239 -8.25 -8.42 -6.28
C LEU A 239 -7.03 -8.01 -5.45
N GLU A 240 -7.27 -7.18 -4.43
CA GLU A 240 -6.24 -6.78 -3.47
C GLU A 240 -5.92 -7.96 -2.54
N GLY A 241 -4.64 -8.32 -2.44
CA GLY A 241 -4.13 -9.48 -1.70
C GLY A 241 -3.75 -10.71 -2.55
N MET A 242 -3.06 -11.66 -1.89
CA MET A 242 -2.58 -12.92 -2.47
C MET A 242 -3.72 -13.90 -2.75
N SER A 243 -3.59 -14.74 -3.78
CA SER A 243 -4.58 -15.78 -4.15
C SER A 243 -4.90 -16.73 -2.99
N THR A 244 -3.92 -17.00 -2.12
CA THR A 244 -4.05 -17.84 -0.92
C THR A 244 -5.00 -17.28 0.14
N GLY A 245 -5.27 -15.97 0.11
CA GLY A 245 -6.23 -15.28 0.97
C GLY A 245 -7.70 -15.51 0.60
N PHE A 246 -7.97 -16.28 -0.46
CA PHE A 246 -9.32 -16.47 -0.98
C PHE A 246 -9.78 -17.93 -0.99
N THR A 247 -11.09 -18.09 -0.97
CA THR A 247 -11.78 -19.35 -1.24
C THR A 247 -12.64 -19.20 -2.49
N PHE A 248 -12.68 -20.26 -3.29
CA PHE A 248 -13.36 -20.30 -4.58
C PHE A 248 -14.43 -21.38 -4.53
N ALA A 249 -15.69 -21.02 -4.77
CA ALA A 249 -16.82 -21.93 -4.71
C ALA A 249 -17.67 -21.84 -5.97
N ARG A 250 -18.01 -22.99 -6.55
CA ARG A 250 -18.93 -23.03 -7.70
C ARG A 250 -20.37 -23.17 -7.23
N ASN A 251 -21.24 -22.30 -7.74
CA ASN A 251 -22.69 -22.38 -7.59
C ASN A 251 -23.37 -22.25 -8.96
N GLY A 252 -23.74 -23.38 -9.55
CA GLY A 252 -24.35 -23.44 -10.88
C GLY A 252 -23.39 -22.97 -11.98
N THR A 253 -23.70 -21.80 -12.54
CA THR A 253 -22.91 -21.13 -13.59
C THR A 253 -21.96 -20.07 -13.04
N THR A 254 -21.97 -19.85 -11.73
CA THR A 254 -21.24 -18.77 -11.07
C THR A 254 -20.07 -19.33 -10.29
N LEU A 255 -18.95 -18.61 -10.32
CA LEU A 255 -17.82 -18.79 -9.42
C LEU A 255 -17.87 -17.67 -8.37
N GLU A 256 -18.01 -18.05 -7.11
CA GLU A 256 -17.99 -17.17 -5.96
C GLU A 256 -16.59 -17.18 -5.34
N VAL A 257 -16.07 -15.99 -5.07
CA VAL A 257 -14.77 -15.73 -4.42
C VAL A 257 -15.04 -15.04 -3.10
N ARG A 258 -14.52 -15.61 -2.01
CA ARG A 258 -14.64 -15.05 -0.66
C ARG A 258 -13.28 -14.91 0.00
N ASP A 259 -13.12 -13.88 0.82
CA ASP A 259 -11.95 -13.73 1.69
C ASP A 259 -11.94 -14.78 2.83
N THR A 260 -10.87 -14.79 3.63
CA THR A 260 -10.73 -15.70 4.78
C THR A 260 -11.74 -15.45 5.90
N ALA A 261 -12.33 -14.25 5.98
CA ALA A 261 -13.39 -13.91 6.91
C ALA A 261 -14.79 -14.35 6.42
N GLY A 262 -14.89 -14.85 5.18
CA GLY A 262 -16.13 -15.30 4.57
C GLY A 262 -16.93 -14.19 3.88
N ASN A 263 -16.38 -12.98 3.76
CA ASN A 263 -17.02 -11.90 3.03
C ASN A 263 -17.03 -12.18 1.53
N LEU A 264 -18.05 -11.68 0.84
CA LEU A 264 -18.14 -11.81 -0.61
C LEU A 264 -17.17 -10.81 -1.27
N THR A 265 -16.13 -11.32 -1.92
CA THR A 265 -15.18 -10.52 -2.72
C THR A 265 -15.68 -10.38 -4.15
N ALA A 266 -16.04 -11.49 -4.79
CA ALA A 266 -16.55 -11.48 -6.16
C ALA A 266 -17.52 -12.64 -6.43
N SER A 267 -18.46 -12.43 -7.35
CA SER A 267 -19.33 -13.49 -7.89
C SER A 267 -19.45 -13.28 -9.40
N LEU A 268 -18.85 -14.20 -10.16
CA LEU A 268 -18.66 -14.10 -11.61
C LEU A 268 -19.43 -15.17 -12.36
N ASN A 269 -20.14 -14.76 -13.40
CA ASN A 269 -20.78 -15.67 -14.33
C ASN A 269 -19.76 -16.27 -15.30
N ALA A 270 -19.70 -17.59 -15.40
CA ALA A 270 -18.85 -18.28 -16.36
C ALA A 270 -19.51 -18.35 -17.75
N SER A 271 -18.71 -18.30 -18.81
CA SER A 271 -19.18 -18.36 -20.21
C SER A 271 -18.49 -19.46 -21.01
N THR A 272 -19.22 -20.03 -21.97
CA THR A 272 -18.70 -20.97 -22.98
C THR A 272 -17.94 -20.30 -24.12
N THR A 273 -18.00 -18.98 -24.23
CA THR A 273 -17.38 -18.23 -25.35
C THR A 273 -16.40 -17.16 -24.89
N GLU A 274 -16.45 -16.78 -23.62
CA GLU A 274 -15.66 -15.69 -23.06
C GLU A 274 -14.94 -16.15 -21.80
N THR A 275 -13.77 -15.59 -21.55
CA THR A 275 -12.94 -15.85 -20.38
C THR A 275 -12.87 -14.59 -19.52
N SER A 276 -12.99 -14.74 -18.21
CA SER A 276 -12.74 -13.67 -17.24
C SER A 276 -11.37 -13.87 -16.59
N LEU A 277 -10.70 -12.77 -16.23
CA LEU A 277 -9.39 -12.78 -15.57
C LEU A 277 -9.58 -12.41 -14.09
N LEU A 278 -8.98 -13.20 -13.20
CA LEU A 278 -8.86 -12.88 -11.79
C LEU A 278 -7.37 -12.69 -11.49
N ILE A 279 -6.96 -11.48 -11.13
CA ILE A 279 -5.57 -11.09 -10.89
C ILE A 279 -5.40 -10.77 -9.41
N PHE A 280 -4.37 -11.32 -8.81
CA PHE A 280 -4.02 -11.27 -7.38
C PHE A 280 -2.61 -10.70 -7.24
N ALA A 281 -2.16 -10.48 -6.00
CA ALA A 281 -0.81 -9.99 -5.74
C ALA A 281 0.28 -11.01 -6.17
N ASP A 282 -0.02 -12.32 -6.15
CA ASP A 282 0.90 -13.41 -6.52
C ASP A 282 0.75 -13.91 -7.97
N GLY A 283 -0.13 -13.32 -8.78
CA GLY A 283 -0.34 -13.75 -10.17
C GLY A 283 -1.80 -13.71 -10.59
N PHE A 284 -2.15 -14.37 -11.70
CA PHE A 284 -3.53 -14.40 -12.19
C PHE A 284 -4.04 -15.80 -12.53
N MET A 285 -5.37 -15.93 -12.64
CA MET A 285 -6.08 -17.12 -13.08
C MET A 285 -7.18 -16.77 -14.08
N GLU A 286 -7.39 -17.65 -15.05
CA GLU A 286 -8.49 -17.54 -16.00
C GLU A 286 -9.71 -18.35 -15.53
N LEU A 287 -10.88 -17.70 -15.50
CA LEU A 287 -12.18 -18.34 -15.38
C LEU A 287 -12.77 -18.59 -16.76
N ALA A 288 -12.89 -19.85 -17.15
CA ALA A 288 -13.38 -20.27 -18.46
C ALA A 288 -14.33 -21.47 -18.35
N VAL A 289 -15.00 -21.82 -19.45
CA VAL A 289 -15.70 -23.11 -19.59
C VAL A 289 -15.01 -23.95 -20.65
N VAL A 290 -14.34 -25.02 -20.22
CA VAL A 290 -13.62 -25.98 -21.09
C VAL A 290 -14.29 -27.34 -20.99
N ASP A 291 -14.55 -28.00 -22.12
CA ASP A 291 -15.23 -29.30 -22.19
C ASP A 291 -16.53 -29.37 -21.37
N ASN A 292 -17.29 -28.28 -21.40
CA ASN A 292 -18.57 -28.12 -20.67
C ASN A 292 -18.41 -28.19 -19.13
N GLN A 293 -17.22 -27.84 -18.62
CA GLN A 293 -16.93 -27.64 -17.20
C GLN A 293 -16.36 -26.26 -16.96
N ILE A 294 -16.78 -25.62 -15.86
CA ILE A 294 -16.14 -24.39 -15.40
C ILE A 294 -14.74 -24.76 -14.93
N THR A 295 -13.74 -24.00 -15.35
CA THR A 295 -12.35 -24.13 -14.94
C THR A 295 -11.84 -22.81 -14.39
N LEU A 296 -11.00 -22.85 -13.36
CA LEU A 296 -10.24 -21.71 -12.84
C LEU A 296 -8.74 -22.07 -12.87
N GLY A 297 -7.93 -21.30 -13.58
CA GLY A 297 -6.50 -21.62 -13.77
C GLY A 297 -6.30 -23.02 -14.40
N GLY A 298 -7.21 -23.42 -15.28
CA GLY A 298 -7.24 -24.77 -15.87
C GLY A 298 -7.74 -25.89 -14.96
N THR A 299 -8.00 -25.62 -13.67
CA THR A 299 -8.53 -26.61 -12.71
C THR A 299 -10.05 -26.72 -12.84
N PRO A 300 -10.64 -27.91 -13.08
CA PRO A 300 -12.09 -28.06 -13.19
C PRO A 300 -12.83 -27.92 -11.85
N PHE A 301 -13.90 -27.14 -11.84
CA PHE A 301 -14.79 -26.97 -10.69
C PHE A 301 -16.11 -27.69 -10.94
N THR A 302 -16.36 -28.78 -10.20
CA THR A 302 -17.69 -29.41 -10.18
C THR A 302 -18.69 -28.56 -9.40
N ASP A 303 -19.97 -28.61 -9.76
CA ASP A 303 -21.00 -27.83 -9.07
C ASP A 303 -21.03 -28.16 -7.55
N GLY A 304 -21.04 -27.12 -6.71
CA GLY A 304 -20.93 -27.22 -5.26
C GLY A 304 -19.52 -27.47 -4.71
N LEU A 305 -18.49 -27.56 -5.55
CA LEU A 305 -17.09 -27.63 -5.09
C LEU A 305 -16.66 -26.28 -4.51
N SER A 306 -15.95 -26.33 -3.38
CA SER A 306 -15.25 -25.20 -2.80
C SER A 306 -13.81 -25.59 -2.49
N VAL A 307 -12.85 -24.74 -2.86
CA VAL A 307 -11.41 -24.96 -2.64
C VAL A 307 -10.76 -23.67 -2.12
N ALA A 308 -9.68 -23.83 -1.36
CA ALA A 308 -8.82 -22.72 -0.97
C ALA A 308 -7.89 -22.32 -2.12
N GLY A 309 -7.58 -21.03 -2.25
CA GLY A 309 -6.67 -20.52 -3.27
C GLY A 309 -5.28 -21.15 -3.22
N SER A 310 -4.81 -21.52 -2.02
CA SER A 310 -3.55 -22.26 -1.82
C SER A 310 -3.46 -23.63 -2.50
N THR A 311 -4.57 -24.12 -3.07
CA THR A 311 -4.61 -25.39 -3.83
C THR A 311 -4.59 -25.18 -5.35
N LEU A 312 -4.65 -23.93 -5.79
CA LEU A 312 -4.66 -23.53 -7.19
C LEU A 312 -3.28 -23.00 -7.59
N SER A 313 -2.97 -23.12 -8.88
CA SER A 313 -1.78 -22.49 -9.47
C SER A 313 -2.17 -21.16 -10.08
N VAL A 314 -1.37 -20.14 -9.83
CA VAL A 314 -1.45 -18.83 -10.49
C VAL A 314 -0.39 -18.73 -11.58
N ASP A 315 -0.64 -17.89 -12.58
CA ASP A 315 0.37 -17.44 -13.55
C ASP A 315 0.94 -16.11 -13.08
N GLU A 316 2.22 -16.10 -12.72
CA GLU A 316 2.91 -14.94 -12.11
C GLU A 316 3.22 -13.82 -13.12
N SER A 317 2.91 -13.98 -14.41
CA SER A 317 3.24 -12.97 -15.43
C SER A 317 2.42 -11.66 -15.35
N GLN A 318 1.39 -11.62 -14.51
CA GLN A 318 0.59 -10.43 -14.23
C GLN A 318 0.10 -10.45 -12.78
N THR A 319 0.33 -9.36 -12.04
CA THR A 319 -0.07 -9.20 -10.63
C THR A 319 -0.94 -7.96 -10.43
N SER A 320 -1.68 -7.91 -9.31
CA SER A 320 -2.53 -6.76 -8.94
C SER A 320 -1.76 -5.67 -8.19
N GLU A 321 -0.48 -5.87 -7.90
CA GLU A 321 0.38 -4.93 -7.15
C GLU A 321 0.50 -3.57 -7.84
N ALA A 322 0.51 -3.53 -9.17
CA ALA A 322 0.52 -2.27 -9.91
C ALA A 322 -0.75 -1.42 -9.70
N VAL A 323 -1.82 -2.02 -9.15
CA VAL A 323 -3.11 -1.37 -8.89
C VAL A 323 -3.22 -0.94 -7.43
N PHE A 324 -2.84 -1.81 -6.49
CA PHE A 324 -3.07 -1.61 -5.04
C PHE A 324 -1.82 -1.26 -4.25
N GLY A 325 -0.63 -1.46 -4.82
CA GLY A 325 0.60 -1.57 -4.04
C GLY A 325 0.78 -2.99 -3.50
N THR A 326 1.83 -3.21 -2.73
CA THR A 326 2.07 -4.51 -2.11
C THR A 326 1.34 -4.58 -0.77
N ASP A 327 0.28 -5.39 -0.68
CA ASP A 327 -0.28 -5.81 0.60
C ASP A 327 0.68 -6.80 1.24
N GLU A 328 1.63 -6.30 2.03
CA GLU A 328 2.69 -7.12 2.62
C GLU A 328 2.15 -7.96 3.79
N PRO A 329 2.06 -9.31 3.69
CA PRO A 329 2.35 -10.13 4.86
C PRO A 329 3.80 -9.85 5.27
N ALA A 330 4.10 -9.80 6.58
CA ALA A 330 5.42 -9.57 7.19
C ALA A 330 6.56 -9.48 6.16
N GLN A 331 6.95 -8.25 5.79
CA GLN A 331 7.80 -7.97 4.64
C GLN A 331 8.89 -9.01 4.47
N THR A 332 8.86 -9.75 3.37
CA THR A 332 9.96 -10.66 3.06
C THR A 332 11.13 -9.76 2.68
N ILE A 333 12.08 -9.61 3.61
CA ILE A 333 13.30 -8.83 3.39
C ILE A 333 14.16 -9.57 2.36
N GLU A 334 13.99 -9.23 1.08
CA GLU A 334 14.77 -9.80 -0.02
C GLU A 334 16.20 -9.23 -0.04
N HIS A 335 17.08 -9.85 0.76
CA HIS A 335 18.52 -9.61 0.70
C HIS A 335 19.21 -10.56 -0.28
N THR A 336 20.15 -10.03 -1.05
CA THR A 336 21.23 -10.88 -1.53
C THR A 336 22.09 -11.34 -0.35
N SER A 337 22.76 -12.48 -0.50
CA SER A 337 23.66 -12.99 0.55
C SER A 337 24.80 -12.00 0.89
N TYR A 338 25.19 -11.12 -0.04
CA TYR A 338 26.18 -10.06 0.16
C TYR A 338 25.63 -8.84 0.89
N GLU A 339 24.38 -8.43 0.63
CA GLU A 339 23.73 -7.35 1.38
C GLU A 339 23.48 -7.78 2.84
N GLN A 340 23.07 -9.03 3.07
CA GLN A 340 23.01 -9.59 4.42
C GLN A 340 24.39 -9.56 5.09
N PHE A 341 25.45 -9.95 4.37
CA PHE A 341 26.81 -9.92 4.93
C PHE A 341 27.24 -8.49 5.30
N MET A 342 26.93 -7.50 4.46
CA MET A 342 27.17 -6.09 4.79
C MET A 342 26.39 -5.67 6.05
N LEU A 343 25.12 -6.07 6.19
CA LEU A 343 24.33 -5.80 7.40
C LEU A 343 24.99 -6.38 8.66
N GLU A 344 25.49 -7.60 8.57
CA GLU A 344 26.18 -8.27 9.69
C GLU A 344 27.48 -7.55 10.06
N LEU A 345 28.24 -7.04 9.07
CA LEU A 345 29.44 -6.23 9.32
C LEU A 345 29.09 -4.89 10.00
N VAL A 346 28.01 -4.23 9.57
CA VAL A 346 27.49 -3.01 10.22
C VAL A 346 27.11 -3.31 11.67
N ASN A 347 26.33 -4.35 11.91
CA ASN A 347 25.87 -4.70 13.26
C ASN A 347 27.01 -5.20 14.17
N ARG A 348 28.04 -5.85 13.63
CA ARG A 348 29.28 -6.17 14.37
C ARG A 348 29.99 -4.90 14.83
N ALA A 349 30.11 -3.91 13.96
CA ALA A 349 30.69 -2.61 14.29
C ALA A 349 29.90 -1.88 15.38
N ARG A 350 28.57 -1.96 15.34
CA ARG A 350 27.67 -1.35 16.35
C ARG A 350 27.73 -2.06 17.70
N THR A 351 27.94 -3.38 17.70
CA THR A 351 28.04 -4.19 18.91
C THR A 351 29.32 -3.91 19.70
N ASP A 352 30.45 -3.74 19.01
CA ASP A 352 31.73 -3.36 19.64
C ASP A 352 32.51 -2.36 18.76
N PRO A 353 32.21 -1.06 18.87
CA PRO A 353 32.84 -0.04 18.02
C PRO A 353 34.36 0.06 18.21
N LEU A 354 34.85 -0.23 19.42
CA LEU A 354 36.28 -0.16 19.72
C LEU A 354 37.02 -1.37 19.16
N ALA A 355 36.44 -2.57 19.22
CA ALA A 355 37.02 -3.75 18.57
C ALA A 355 37.02 -3.61 17.04
N GLU A 356 35.98 -3.01 16.45
CA GLU A 356 35.95 -2.76 15.01
C GLU A 356 37.00 -1.71 14.60
N ALA A 357 37.21 -0.65 15.38
CA ALA A 357 38.32 0.28 15.16
C ALA A 357 39.68 -0.41 15.25
N ALA A 358 39.89 -1.27 16.24
CA ALA A 358 41.12 -2.05 16.38
C ALA A 358 41.34 -3.01 15.21
N ARG A 359 40.28 -3.61 14.65
CA ARG A 359 40.33 -4.48 13.46
C ARG A 359 40.95 -3.77 12.25
N TYR A 360 40.75 -2.46 12.16
CA TYR A 360 41.24 -1.63 11.06
C TYR A 360 42.43 -0.73 11.45
N ASP A 361 43.13 -1.02 12.54
CA ASP A 361 44.28 -0.24 13.02
C ASP A 361 43.97 1.26 13.22
N ILE A 362 42.77 1.56 13.71
CA ILE A 362 42.34 2.93 14.05
C ILE A 362 42.51 3.13 15.56
N ASP A 363 43.55 3.88 15.94
CA ASP A 363 43.92 4.12 17.35
C ASP A 363 42.89 4.95 18.13
N ASP A 364 42.18 5.87 17.46
CA ASP A 364 41.13 6.72 18.02
C ASP A 364 39.86 6.61 17.18
N LEU A 365 38.77 6.11 17.78
CA LEU A 365 37.46 5.99 17.13
C LEU A 365 36.94 7.34 16.60
N ASN A 366 37.39 8.46 17.19
CA ASN A 366 37.03 9.81 16.76
C ASN A 366 38.07 10.44 15.83
N ASP A 367 39.03 9.68 15.27
CA ASP A 367 40.03 10.23 14.33
C ASP A 367 39.34 10.88 13.11
N GLY A 368 39.60 12.17 12.87
CA GLY A 368 38.90 12.95 11.84
C GLY A 368 37.48 13.42 12.21
N LEU A 369 37.03 13.20 13.45
CA LEU A 369 35.79 13.74 14.04
C LEU A 369 36.11 14.69 15.21
N ALA A 370 35.08 15.38 15.72
CA ALA A 370 35.23 16.11 16.97
C ALA A 370 35.38 15.12 18.14
N ALA A 371 36.20 15.45 19.13
CA ALA A 371 36.42 14.58 20.27
C ALA A 371 35.10 14.31 21.03
N GLY A 372 34.78 13.03 21.22
CA GLY A 372 33.56 12.59 21.89
C GLY A 372 32.31 12.54 21.01
N THR A 373 32.44 12.70 19.68
CA THR A 373 31.33 12.48 18.74
C THR A 373 30.80 11.04 18.81
N LEU A 374 31.72 10.07 18.82
CA LEU A 374 31.40 8.65 18.95
C LEU A 374 31.78 8.18 20.36
N SER A 375 30.80 7.59 21.06
CA SER A 375 30.93 7.18 22.47
C SER A 375 31.84 5.97 22.66
N GLY A 376 31.93 5.09 21.65
CA GLY A 376 32.61 3.80 21.75
C GLY A 376 31.86 2.75 22.58
N LEU A 377 30.62 3.05 22.98
CA LEU A 377 29.74 2.10 23.67
C LEU A 377 28.99 1.24 22.65
N PRO A 378 28.60 0.00 23.01
CA PRO A 378 27.67 -0.79 22.22
C PRO A 378 26.37 -0.02 21.97
N MET A 379 25.80 -0.18 20.78
CA MET A 379 24.52 0.42 20.40
C MET A 379 23.62 -0.64 19.75
N GLN A 380 22.32 -0.33 19.70
CA GLN A 380 21.33 -1.22 19.11
C GLN A 380 21.68 -1.60 17.67
N PRO A 381 21.43 -2.84 17.24
CA PRO A 381 21.54 -3.23 15.84
C PRO A 381 20.55 -2.43 14.99
N VAL A 382 20.90 -2.25 13.71
CA VAL A 382 19.94 -1.84 12.69
C VAL A 382 19.40 -3.08 11.99
N PHE A 383 18.13 -3.03 11.59
CA PHE A 383 17.52 -4.09 10.80
C PHE A 383 17.03 -3.57 9.46
N SER A 384 16.80 -4.49 8.54
CA SER A 384 16.58 -4.09 7.16
C SER A 384 15.15 -3.68 6.87
N HIS A 385 14.96 -2.68 6.02
CA HIS A 385 13.61 -2.28 5.59
C HIS A 385 13.51 -2.30 4.07
N SER A 386 12.52 -2.99 3.50
CA SER A 386 12.42 -3.21 2.04
C SER A 386 12.41 -1.90 1.25
N LEU A 387 11.59 -0.92 1.68
CA LEU A 387 11.50 0.38 0.98
C LEU A 387 12.83 1.17 1.03
N LEU A 388 13.64 0.98 2.08
CA LEU A 388 14.97 1.58 2.16
C LEU A 388 15.94 0.85 1.22
N ILE A 389 15.82 -0.48 1.10
CA ILE A 389 16.58 -1.31 0.16
C ILE A 389 16.26 -0.88 -1.27
N ASP A 390 14.99 -0.71 -1.62
CA ASP A 390 14.56 -0.28 -2.95
C ASP A 390 15.11 1.10 -3.29
N ALA A 391 15.00 2.06 -2.36
CA ALA A 391 15.62 3.38 -2.53
C ALA A 391 17.15 3.30 -2.70
N ALA A 392 17.81 2.39 -1.97
CA ALA A 392 19.26 2.20 -2.05
C ALA A 392 19.70 1.55 -3.37
N ARG A 393 19.00 0.49 -3.82
CA ARG A 393 19.28 -0.21 -5.09
C ARG A 393 19.06 0.70 -6.27
N ALA A 394 17.93 1.43 -6.29
CA ALA A 394 17.63 2.40 -7.33
C ALA A 394 18.72 3.48 -7.44
N HIS A 395 19.26 3.95 -6.31
CA HIS A 395 20.35 4.92 -6.31
C HIS A 395 21.69 4.34 -6.77
N SER A 396 22.02 3.11 -6.37
CA SER A 396 23.20 2.38 -6.85
C SER A 396 23.15 2.14 -8.36
N ASP A 397 21.99 1.74 -8.89
CA ASP A 397 21.76 1.57 -10.32
C ASP A 397 21.88 2.89 -11.07
N TRP A 398 21.30 3.96 -10.53
CA TRP A 398 21.38 5.29 -11.14
C TRP A 398 22.82 5.81 -11.20
N MET A 399 23.61 5.62 -10.14
CA MET A 399 25.02 6.02 -10.10
C MET A 399 25.85 5.31 -11.17
N LEU A 400 25.63 4.00 -11.34
CA LEU A 400 26.26 3.20 -12.40
C LEU A 400 25.80 3.67 -13.80
N ALA A 401 24.49 3.82 -14.01
CA ALA A 401 23.92 4.21 -15.30
C ALA A 401 24.33 5.63 -15.73
N SER A 402 24.52 6.53 -14.76
CA SER A 402 24.89 7.92 -14.99
C SER A 402 26.40 8.17 -14.92
N ASP A 403 27.20 7.13 -14.64
CA ASP A 403 28.65 7.20 -14.50
C ASP A 403 29.08 8.30 -13.49
N ILE A 404 28.39 8.37 -12.35
CA ILE A 404 28.60 9.36 -11.29
C ILE A 404 28.57 8.71 -9.90
N PHE A 405 29.38 9.21 -8.97
CA PHE A 405 29.35 8.81 -7.56
C PHE A 405 28.97 10.01 -6.70
N SER A 406 27.73 10.05 -6.21
CA SER A 406 27.14 11.24 -5.58
C SER A 406 25.98 10.89 -4.63
N HIS A 407 25.95 11.55 -3.47
CA HIS A 407 24.78 11.54 -2.57
C HIS A 407 23.56 12.28 -3.14
N THR A 408 23.81 13.27 -4.01
CA THR A 408 22.76 13.96 -4.75
C THR A 408 22.40 13.12 -5.97
N GLY A 409 21.16 12.62 -5.98
CA GLY A 409 20.61 11.74 -7.00
C GLY A 409 19.97 12.47 -8.18
N GLU A 410 19.18 11.72 -8.95
CA GLU A 410 18.43 12.25 -10.10
C GLU A 410 17.59 13.47 -9.69
N GLY A 411 17.56 14.49 -10.55
CA GLY A 411 16.79 15.72 -10.31
C GLY A 411 17.28 16.58 -9.14
N GLY A 412 18.40 16.21 -8.49
CA GLY A 412 18.89 16.89 -7.29
C GLY A 412 18.36 16.30 -5.97
N SER A 413 17.77 15.09 -6.00
CA SER A 413 17.21 14.42 -4.83
C SER A 413 18.25 14.13 -3.74
N SER A 414 17.83 14.25 -2.49
CA SER A 414 18.54 13.73 -1.31
C SER A 414 18.17 12.26 -1.05
N ALA A 415 18.89 11.59 -0.15
CA ALA A 415 18.55 10.22 0.25
C ALA A 415 17.15 10.13 0.89
N GLY A 416 16.79 11.09 1.76
CA GLY A 416 15.44 11.18 2.33
C GLY A 416 14.36 11.30 1.26
N ASP A 417 14.56 12.14 0.23
CA ASP A 417 13.60 12.26 -0.88
C ASP A 417 13.42 10.92 -1.62
N ARG A 418 14.51 10.14 -1.79
CA ARG A 418 14.46 8.82 -2.42
C ARG A 418 13.79 7.78 -1.54
N MET A 419 14.00 7.82 -0.23
CA MET A 419 13.31 6.96 0.74
C MET A 419 11.79 7.24 0.73
N GLU A 420 11.38 8.51 0.77
CA GLU A 420 9.96 8.92 0.65
C GLU A 420 9.36 8.50 -0.69
N ALA A 421 10.11 8.66 -1.79
CA ALA A 421 9.66 8.25 -3.12
C ALA A 421 9.48 6.72 -3.25
N ALA A 422 10.24 5.94 -2.48
CA ALA A 422 10.05 4.50 -2.33
C ALA A 422 8.89 4.14 -1.37
N GLY A 423 8.23 5.13 -0.76
CA GLY A 423 7.09 4.94 0.13
C GLY A 423 7.44 4.85 1.62
N TYR A 424 8.70 5.03 2.01
CA TYR A 424 9.09 5.02 3.42
C TYR A 424 8.53 6.24 4.14
N ALA A 425 7.70 6.01 5.17
CA ALA A 425 7.04 7.07 5.92
C ALA A 425 7.93 7.59 7.07
N PHE A 426 8.28 8.87 7.04
CA PHE A 426 8.97 9.55 8.14
C PHE A 426 7.98 10.06 9.21
N VAL A 427 7.75 9.26 10.24
CA VAL A 427 6.90 9.58 11.39
C VAL A 427 7.77 10.08 12.53
N LEU A 428 7.40 11.20 13.16
CA LEU A 428 8.19 11.75 14.27
C LEU A 428 8.16 10.81 15.49
N PRO A 429 9.30 10.61 16.19
CA PRO A 429 10.63 11.12 15.85
C PRO A 429 11.24 10.35 14.67
N TRP A 430 11.89 11.07 13.75
CA TRP A 430 12.59 10.45 12.63
C TRP A 430 13.98 11.03 12.42
N THR A 431 14.85 10.24 11.81
CA THR A 431 16.16 10.65 11.30
C THR A 431 16.56 9.75 10.13
N TRP A 432 17.50 10.20 9.30
CA TRP A 432 18.04 9.40 8.22
C TRP A 432 19.51 9.72 7.96
N GLY A 433 20.22 8.81 7.30
CA GLY A 433 21.61 8.97 6.89
C GLY A 433 21.90 8.16 5.64
N GLU A 434 22.96 8.52 4.92
CA GLU A 434 23.40 7.77 3.74
C GLU A 434 24.91 7.56 3.75
N ASN A 435 25.33 6.33 3.45
CA ASN A 435 26.69 6.01 3.06
C ASN A 435 26.71 5.46 1.63
N LEU A 436 27.73 5.84 0.87
CA LEU A 436 27.97 5.30 -0.46
C LEU A 436 29.36 4.68 -0.51
N SER A 437 29.49 3.56 -1.20
CA SER A 437 30.80 2.98 -1.47
C SER A 437 30.82 2.30 -2.83
N TRP A 438 32.01 2.20 -3.42
CA TRP A 438 32.22 1.35 -4.58
C TRP A 438 33.61 0.74 -4.51
N THR A 439 33.73 -0.47 -5.03
CA THR A 439 35.01 -1.11 -5.30
C THR A 439 34.92 -1.83 -6.65
N GLY A 440 36.04 -1.92 -7.37
CA GLY A 440 36.02 -2.42 -8.73
C GLY A 440 37.36 -2.90 -9.23
N THR A 441 37.32 -3.67 -10.31
CA THR A 441 38.49 -4.25 -10.97
C THR A 441 38.49 -3.94 -12.46
N THR A 442 39.65 -3.83 -13.09
CA THR A 442 39.77 -3.72 -14.56
C THR A 442 39.64 -5.07 -15.27
N SER A 443 39.40 -6.15 -14.52
CA SER A 443 39.11 -7.49 -15.03
C SER A 443 37.63 -7.83 -14.81
N ALA A 444 37.18 -9.01 -15.24
CA ALA A 444 35.85 -9.49 -14.88
C ALA A 444 35.69 -9.58 -13.35
N LEU A 445 34.47 -9.33 -12.84
CA LEU A 445 34.16 -9.53 -11.42
C LEU A 445 34.40 -11.00 -11.04
N PRO A 446 34.92 -11.25 -9.82
CA PRO A 446 34.94 -12.60 -9.28
C PRO A 446 33.51 -13.11 -9.06
N SER A 447 33.33 -14.44 -9.07
CA SER A 447 32.04 -15.07 -8.75
C SER A 447 31.65 -14.90 -7.28
N ASP A 448 32.65 -14.72 -6.43
CA ASP A 448 32.50 -14.43 -5.00
C ASP A 448 32.89 -12.97 -4.75
N LEU A 449 31.95 -12.19 -4.22
CA LEU A 449 32.11 -10.77 -3.92
C LEU A 449 32.39 -10.49 -2.44
N THR A 450 32.64 -11.50 -1.62
CA THR A 450 32.87 -11.35 -0.17
C THR A 450 33.99 -10.34 0.13
N ASP A 451 35.13 -10.44 -0.56
CA ASP A 451 36.23 -9.49 -0.42
C ASP A 451 35.84 -8.06 -0.83
N PHE A 452 34.95 -7.91 -1.81
CA PHE A 452 34.47 -6.58 -2.23
C PHE A 452 33.64 -5.93 -1.12
N ILE A 453 32.76 -6.71 -0.47
CA ILE A 453 31.95 -6.25 0.67
C ILE A 453 32.83 -5.88 1.86
N LEU A 454 33.86 -6.69 2.17
CA LEU A 454 34.83 -6.40 3.22
C LEU A 454 35.59 -5.09 2.95
N ASP A 455 36.10 -4.91 1.73
CA ASP A 455 36.81 -3.69 1.31
C ASP A 455 35.91 -2.45 1.41
N GLN A 456 34.64 -2.57 1.00
CA GLN A 456 33.66 -1.49 1.07
C GLN A 456 33.33 -1.11 2.52
N HIS A 457 33.07 -2.08 3.39
CA HIS A 457 32.81 -1.82 4.81
C HIS A 457 34.03 -1.20 5.50
N GLU A 458 35.24 -1.72 5.27
CA GLU A 458 36.47 -1.13 5.78
C GLU A 458 36.64 0.32 5.30
N GLY A 459 36.41 0.58 4.01
CA GLY A 459 36.50 1.92 3.43
C GLY A 459 35.51 2.91 4.05
N LEU A 460 34.28 2.46 4.31
CA LEU A 460 33.27 3.24 5.03
C LEU A 460 33.69 3.49 6.48
N PHE A 461 34.17 2.48 7.20
CA PHE A 461 34.58 2.62 8.60
C PHE A 461 35.85 3.49 8.77
N ARG A 462 36.77 3.48 7.81
CA ARG A 462 37.95 4.37 7.82
C ARG A 462 37.60 5.83 7.51
N SER A 463 36.49 6.08 6.83
CA SER A 463 36.04 7.44 6.52
C SER A 463 35.31 8.05 7.72
N PRO A 464 35.79 9.19 8.28
CA PRO A 464 35.20 9.76 9.50
C PRO A 464 33.70 10.03 9.39
N GLY A 465 33.24 10.60 8.27
CA GLY A 465 31.82 10.91 8.05
C GLY A 465 30.96 9.66 7.95
N HIS A 466 31.40 8.66 7.18
CA HIS A 466 30.64 7.42 7.00
C HIS A 466 30.63 6.56 8.26
N ARG A 467 31.75 6.51 8.99
CA ARG A 467 31.84 5.92 10.33
C ARG A 467 30.86 6.57 11.30
N GLY A 468 30.67 7.89 11.18
CA GLY A 468 29.63 8.63 11.91
C GLY A 468 28.24 8.06 11.69
N ASN A 469 27.86 7.75 10.45
CA ASN A 469 26.58 7.14 10.13
C ASN A 469 26.48 5.68 10.62
N LEU A 470 27.52 4.87 10.39
CA LEU A 470 27.57 3.46 10.83
C LEU A 470 27.32 3.32 12.34
N LEU A 471 27.87 4.26 13.10
CA LEU A 471 27.87 4.26 14.57
C LEU A 471 26.91 5.29 15.17
N ASN A 472 25.92 5.76 14.41
CA ASN A 472 24.88 6.63 14.94
C ASN A 472 23.86 5.80 15.74
N GLU A 473 23.72 6.11 17.03
CA GLU A 473 22.85 5.39 17.97
C GLU A 473 21.35 5.56 17.70
N ASP A 474 20.98 6.61 16.98
CA ASP A 474 19.58 6.95 16.69
C ASP A 474 18.97 6.08 15.58
N PHE A 475 19.79 5.49 14.70
CA PHE A 475 19.29 4.64 13.63
C PHE A 475 18.80 3.28 14.14
N ARG A 476 17.67 2.84 13.60
CA ARG A 476 17.02 1.55 13.89
C ARG A 476 16.93 0.68 12.65
N GLU A 477 16.92 1.29 11.48
CA GLU A 477 16.66 0.61 10.22
C GLU A 477 17.74 0.96 9.19
N ILE A 478 17.93 0.06 8.23
CA ILE A 478 18.87 0.25 7.12
C ILE A 478 18.32 -0.38 5.84
N GLY A 479 18.55 0.27 4.71
CA GLY A 479 18.45 -0.33 3.39
C GLY A 479 19.82 -0.44 2.76
N ILE A 480 20.22 -1.64 2.34
CA ILE A 480 21.49 -1.85 1.64
C ILE A 480 21.16 -2.28 0.23
N GLY A 481 21.60 -1.50 -0.76
CA GLY A 481 21.38 -1.79 -2.17
C GLY A 481 22.69 -1.95 -2.91
N GLN A 482 23.01 -3.19 -3.31
CA GLN A 482 24.17 -3.51 -4.14
C GLN A 482 23.79 -3.61 -5.61
N SER A 483 24.50 -2.87 -6.46
CA SER A 483 24.39 -2.98 -7.92
C SER A 483 25.74 -3.30 -8.53
N LEU A 484 25.74 -4.12 -9.59
CA LEU A 484 26.93 -4.51 -10.33
C LEU A 484 26.91 -3.90 -11.73
N GLY A 485 28.00 -3.25 -12.14
CA GLY A 485 28.05 -2.60 -13.45
C GLY A 485 29.42 -2.05 -13.79
N GLU A 486 29.50 -1.38 -14.95
CA GLU A 486 30.68 -0.61 -15.32
C GLU A 486 30.63 0.76 -14.64
N PHE A 487 31.78 1.22 -14.12
CA PHE A 487 31.94 2.58 -13.61
C PHE A 487 33.28 3.15 -14.03
N THR A 488 33.29 4.36 -14.56
CA THR A 488 34.50 5.04 -15.04
C THR A 488 34.93 6.11 -14.05
N SER A 489 36.09 5.87 -13.43
CA SER A 489 36.72 6.83 -12.52
C SER A 489 38.16 7.09 -12.95
N ASN A 490 38.56 8.37 -12.93
CA ASN A 490 39.93 8.78 -13.29
C ASN A 490 40.43 8.22 -14.64
N GLN A 491 39.57 8.22 -15.67
CA GLN A 491 39.87 7.73 -17.02
C GLN A 491 40.08 6.21 -17.16
N ALA A 492 39.73 5.42 -16.14
CA ALA A 492 39.71 3.97 -16.20
C ALA A 492 38.29 3.45 -15.92
N THR A 493 37.86 2.45 -16.69
CA THR A 493 36.57 1.76 -16.48
C THR A 493 36.82 0.48 -15.68
N PHE A 494 36.00 0.29 -14.65
CA PHE A 494 36.07 -0.84 -13.72
C PHE A 494 34.76 -1.62 -13.78
N GLN A 495 34.85 -2.94 -13.73
CA GLN A 495 33.72 -3.76 -13.29
C GLN A 495 33.57 -3.58 -11.78
N THR A 496 32.43 -3.08 -11.36
CA THR A 496 32.24 -2.43 -10.06
C THR A 496 31.10 -3.07 -9.30
N SER A 497 31.30 -3.21 -7.99
CA SER A 497 30.21 -3.28 -7.03
C SER A 497 29.97 -1.90 -6.45
N MET A 498 28.74 -1.39 -6.59
CA MET A 498 28.28 -0.12 -6.06
C MET A 498 27.28 -0.37 -4.94
N ILE A 499 27.48 0.27 -3.79
CA ILE A 499 26.60 0.11 -2.62
C ILE A 499 26.14 1.47 -2.12
N THR A 500 24.84 1.53 -1.87
CA THR A 500 24.17 2.58 -1.09
C THR A 500 23.68 1.95 0.22
N GLN A 501 23.94 2.62 1.35
CA GLN A 501 23.35 2.30 2.66
C GLN A 501 22.49 3.47 3.10
N ASN A 502 21.18 3.24 3.17
CA ASN A 502 20.18 4.20 3.63
C ASN A 502 19.79 3.87 5.07
N PHE A 503 20.26 4.64 6.04
CA PHE A 503 19.89 4.48 7.43
C PHE A 503 18.66 5.30 7.76
N ALA A 504 17.80 4.78 8.64
CA ALA A 504 16.65 5.53 9.12
C ALA A 504 16.29 5.16 10.57
N ALA A 505 15.48 6.04 11.16
CA ALA A 505 14.56 5.70 12.23
C ALA A 505 13.27 6.48 11.99
N SER A 506 12.14 5.85 12.25
CA SER A 506 10.81 6.44 12.12
C SER A 506 9.92 5.95 13.26
N GLY A 507 9.27 6.87 13.97
CA GLY A 507 8.44 6.56 15.12
C GLY A 507 9.21 5.96 16.30
N ASP A 508 8.51 5.17 17.11
CA ASP A 508 9.04 4.54 18.33
C ASP A 508 9.10 3.01 18.23
N GLU A 509 8.86 2.44 17.05
CA GLU A 509 8.86 1.00 16.80
C GLU A 509 10.23 0.37 17.02
N VAL A 510 10.22 -0.83 17.62
CA VAL A 510 11.41 -1.58 18.00
C VAL A 510 11.30 -2.97 17.38
N PHE A 511 12.43 -3.47 16.89
CA PHE A 511 12.47 -4.69 16.12
C PHE A 511 13.29 -5.77 16.83
N LEU A 512 12.81 -7.00 16.73
CA LEU A 512 13.59 -8.21 16.93
C LEU A 512 14.01 -8.72 15.56
N GLY A 513 15.28 -8.98 15.36
CA GLY A 513 15.75 -9.56 14.10
C GLY A 513 17.05 -10.33 14.25
N GLY A 514 17.52 -10.89 13.15
CA GLY A 514 18.75 -11.65 13.14
C GLY A 514 18.94 -12.40 11.84
N VAL A 515 19.87 -13.34 11.87
CA VAL A 515 20.15 -14.25 10.78
C VAL A 515 20.17 -15.69 11.30
N VAL A 516 19.61 -16.60 10.51
CA VAL A 516 19.67 -18.04 10.74
C VAL A 516 20.55 -18.65 9.65
N TYR A 517 21.63 -19.32 10.05
CA TYR A 517 22.64 -19.79 9.10
C TYR A 517 23.35 -21.07 9.57
N GLU A 518 23.89 -21.81 8.61
CA GLU A 518 24.81 -22.92 8.81
C GLU A 518 26.25 -22.42 8.63
N ASP A 519 27.00 -22.36 9.73
CA ASP A 519 28.40 -21.90 9.77
C ASP A 519 29.32 -22.95 9.16
N PHE A 520 29.63 -22.81 7.88
CA PHE A 520 30.44 -23.76 7.12
C PHE A 520 31.95 -23.57 7.32
N ASP A 521 32.37 -22.38 7.76
CA ASP A 521 33.78 -22.03 7.93
C ASP A 521 34.24 -21.95 9.41
N ASP A 522 33.34 -22.29 10.35
CA ASP A 522 33.56 -22.37 11.80
C ASP A 522 34.02 -21.02 12.41
N ASN A 523 33.51 -19.89 11.89
CA ASN A 523 33.93 -18.55 12.31
C ASN A 523 32.93 -17.85 13.26
N ASP A 524 31.78 -18.50 13.58
CA ASP A 524 30.68 -17.93 14.38
C ASP A 524 30.12 -16.60 13.82
N PHE A 525 30.15 -16.40 12.50
CA PHE A 525 29.71 -15.19 11.81
C PHE A 525 29.22 -15.49 10.39
N TYR A 526 28.01 -15.01 10.06
CA TYR A 526 27.43 -15.22 8.74
C TYR A 526 28.38 -14.83 7.59
N THR A 527 28.56 -15.76 6.65
CA THR A 527 29.27 -15.57 5.38
C THR A 527 28.28 -15.74 4.21
N PRO A 528 28.46 -15.03 3.07
CA PRO A 528 27.57 -15.19 1.92
C PRO A 528 27.38 -16.65 1.49
N GLY A 529 26.14 -17.13 1.53
CA GLY A 529 25.77 -18.50 1.15
C GLY A 529 25.51 -19.46 2.33
N GLU A 530 25.66 -18.99 3.57
CA GLU A 530 25.36 -19.77 4.78
C GLU A 530 23.90 -19.66 5.25
N GLY A 531 23.16 -18.71 4.71
CA GLY A 531 21.77 -18.42 5.11
C GLY A 531 20.84 -19.60 4.93
N LEU A 532 19.96 -19.81 5.91
CA LEU A 532 18.90 -20.81 5.85
C LEU A 532 17.56 -20.13 5.52
N ASP A 533 17.00 -20.51 4.37
CA ASP A 533 15.74 -20.00 3.86
C ASP A 533 14.53 -20.61 4.58
N ASN A 534 13.41 -19.87 4.56
CA ASN A 534 12.09 -20.39 4.94
C ASN A 534 12.03 -21.00 6.35
N ILE A 535 12.88 -20.53 7.28
CA ILE A 535 12.78 -20.84 8.69
C ILE A 535 11.70 -19.95 9.28
N THR A 536 10.72 -20.54 9.94
CA THR A 536 9.66 -19.82 10.64
C THR A 536 10.17 -19.33 11.99
N ILE A 537 10.05 -18.03 12.25
CA ILE A 537 10.27 -17.39 13.55
C ILE A 537 8.91 -16.95 14.08
N SER A 538 8.49 -17.49 15.21
CA SER A 538 7.22 -17.13 15.84
C SER A 538 7.41 -16.66 17.28
N LEU A 539 6.55 -15.73 17.71
CA LEU A 539 6.37 -15.29 19.09
C LEU A 539 4.95 -15.68 19.51
N PRO A 540 4.73 -16.91 20.02
CA PRO A 540 3.39 -17.45 20.21
C PRO A 540 2.52 -16.66 21.20
N ASP A 541 3.14 -15.99 22.17
CA ASP A 541 2.45 -15.15 23.16
C ASP A 541 1.86 -13.88 22.54
N LEU A 542 2.41 -13.44 21.41
CA LEU A 542 1.95 -12.27 20.65
C LEU A 542 1.13 -12.65 19.41
N GLY A 543 1.18 -13.91 18.98
CA GLY A 543 0.58 -14.35 17.71
C GLY A 543 1.29 -13.76 16.49
N LEU A 544 2.58 -13.40 16.62
CA LEU A 544 3.41 -12.89 15.53
C LEU A 544 4.23 -14.03 14.92
N GLU A 545 4.41 -13.98 13.60
CA GLU A 545 5.24 -14.92 12.84
C GLU A 545 5.92 -14.17 11.69
N THR A 546 7.16 -14.53 11.39
CA THR A 546 7.88 -14.19 10.15
C THR A 546 8.63 -15.42 9.62
N ARG A 547 9.25 -15.28 8.45
CA ARG A 547 10.18 -16.26 7.90
C ARG A 547 11.51 -15.62 7.55
N THR A 548 12.57 -16.42 7.56
CA THR A 548 13.85 -16.01 7.00
C THR A 548 13.76 -15.87 5.48
N SER A 549 14.47 -14.89 4.94
CA SER A 549 14.74 -14.80 3.50
C SER A 549 15.75 -15.85 3.05
N ASP A 550 16.01 -15.92 1.74
CA ASP A 550 17.04 -16.80 1.15
C ASP A 550 18.43 -16.59 1.76
N ALA A 551 18.74 -15.38 2.23
CA ALA A 551 20.00 -15.06 2.92
C ALA A 551 19.96 -15.38 4.43
N GLY A 552 18.87 -15.93 4.94
CA GLY A 552 18.69 -16.30 6.35
C GLY A 552 18.26 -15.16 7.27
N GLY A 553 18.16 -13.92 6.77
CA GLY A 553 17.79 -12.75 7.55
C GLY A 553 16.31 -12.73 7.90
N TYR A 554 15.95 -12.23 9.08
CA TYR A 554 14.55 -12.02 9.48
C TYR A 554 14.41 -10.80 10.40
N GLN A 555 13.20 -10.25 10.46
CA GLN A 555 12.83 -9.26 11.45
C GLN A 555 11.32 -9.27 11.76
N LEU A 556 10.99 -8.75 12.94
CA LEU A 556 9.63 -8.53 13.42
C LEU A 556 9.61 -7.26 14.27
N ALA A 557 8.60 -6.43 14.09
CA ALA A 557 8.26 -5.43 15.10
C ALA A 557 7.72 -6.12 16.34
N VAL A 558 8.30 -5.85 17.50
CA VAL A 558 7.95 -6.55 18.74
C VAL A 558 7.75 -5.52 19.87
N PRO A 559 6.61 -5.55 20.57
CA PRO A 559 6.40 -4.69 21.73
C PRO A 559 7.41 -5.01 22.84
N SER A 560 7.67 -4.04 23.72
CA SER A 560 8.56 -4.26 24.87
C SER A 560 8.04 -5.39 25.77
N GLY A 561 8.92 -6.29 26.18
CA GLY A 561 8.55 -7.46 26.98
C GLY A 561 9.57 -8.58 26.91
N THR A 562 9.37 -9.60 27.73
CA THR A 562 10.12 -10.86 27.62
C THR A 562 9.28 -11.85 26.84
N HIS A 563 9.78 -12.28 25.68
CA HIS A 563 9.08 -13.14 24.73
C HIS A 563 9.83 -14.45 24.52
N GLU A 564 9.07 -15.51 24.31
CA GLU A 564 9.60 -16.78 23.81
C GLU A 564 9.58 -16.74 22.28
N VAL A 565 10.74 -16.98 21.68
CA VAL A 565 10.93 -17.03 20.23
C VAL A 565 11.13 -18.47 19.83
N VAL A 566 10.30 -18.95 18.90
CA VAL A 566 10.34 -20.31 18.39
C VAL A 566 10.81 -20.28 16.95
N PHE A 567 11.95 -20.92 16.69
CA PHE A 567 12.49 -21.16 15.36
C PHE A 567 12.09 -22.58 14.92
N SER A 568 11.36 -22.71 13.83
CA SER A 568 10.91 -24.00 13.28
C SER A 568 11.16 -24.06 11.78
N GLY A 569 11.45 -25.25 11.25
CA GLY A 569 11.79 -25.42 9.84
C GLY A 569 12.44 -26.78 9.57
N THR A 570 12.50 -27.17 8.30
CA THR A 570 13.06 -28.48 7.89
C THR A 570 14.56 -28.61 8.13
N ALA A 571 15.25 -27.48 8.37
CA ALA A 571 16.67 -27.46 8.72
C ALA A 571 16.94 -27.94 10.16
N PHE A 572 15.91 -28.02 11.02
CA PHE A 572 16.07 -28.43 12.42
C PHE A 572 15.44 -29.80 12.70
N ASP A 573 16.12 -30.62 13.50
CA ASP A 573 15.56 -31.89 14.01
C ASP A 573 14.34 -31.67 14.93
N SER A 574 14.24 -30.50 15.54
CA SER A 574 13.12 -30.04 16.38
C SER A 574 13.13 -28.53 16.52
N ASP A 575 11.99 -27.93 16.85
CA ASP A 575 11.87 -26.50 17.15
C ASP A 575 12.92 -26.04 18.17
N ARG A 576 13.50 -24.86 17.93
CA ARG A 576 14.47 -24.22 18.82
C ARG A 576 13.79 -23.06 19.54
N LEU A 577 13.85 -23.08 20.86
CA LEU A 577 13.22 -22.09 21.71
C LEU A 577 14.30 -21.18 22.30
N GLN A 578 14.12 -19.88 22.16
CA GLN A 578 14.96 -18.85 22.79
C GLN A 578 14.08 -17.87 23.55
N THR A 579 14.65 -17.17 24.52
CA THR A 579 13.95 -16.10 25.25
C THR A 579 14.68 -14.80 25.03
N VAL A 580 13.95 -13.77 24.59
CA VAL A 580 14.48 -12.43 24.37
C VAL A 580 13.75 -11.43 25.25
N THR A 581 14.43 -10.36 25.69
CA THR A 581 13.80 -9.24 26.40
C THR A 581 13.97 -7.99 25.56
N ILE A 582 12.86 -7.49 25.02
CA ILE A 582 12.81 -6.28 24.19
C ILE A 582 12.54 -5.07 25.10
N GLY A 583 13.39 -4.05 24.98
CA GLY A 583 13.25 -2.77 25.66
C GLY A 583 12.72 -1.68 24.73
N ASP A 584 13.39 -0.53 24.73
CA ASP A 584 13.17 0.61 23.82
C ASP A 584 14.20 0.65 22.67
N GLN A 585 14.96 -0.43 22.51
CA GLN A 585 16.04 -0.61 21.53
C GLN A 585 15.89 -1.93 20.81
N ASN A 586 16.31 -1.95 19.54
CA ASN A 586 16.34 -3.15 18.73
C ASN A 586 17.16 -4.25 19.39
N GLU A 587 16.75 -5.50 19.21
CA GLU A 587 17.44 -6.65 19.78
C GLU A 587 17.77 -7.67 18.69
N LYS A 588 19.04 -8.09 18.62
CA LYS A 588 19.51 -9.11 17.69
C LYS A 588 19.46 -10.48 18.35
N LEU A 589 18.85 -11.44 17.67
CA LEU A 589 18.79 -12.83 18.07
C LEU A 589 19.17 -13.72 16.89
N GLU A 590 20.40 -14.20 16.88
CA GLU A 590 20.88 -15.11 15.84
C GLU A 590 20.75 -16.58 16.25
N THR A 591 20.45 -17.44 15.29
CA THR A 591 20.39 -18.90 15.51
C THR A 591 21.39 -19.61 14.61
N LEU A 592 22.43 -20.13 15.25
CA LEU A 592 23.50 -20.91 14.61
C LEU A 592 23.09 -22.37 14.45
N TYR A 593 23.14 -22.92 13.23
CA TYR A 593 23.06 -24.35 12.99
C TYR A 593 24.47 -24.94 12.80
N ARG A 594 24.79 -25.99 13.57
CA ARG A 594 26.01 -26.80 13.42
C ARG A 594 25.59 -28.27 13.28
N ASN A 595 26.05 -28.92 12.22
CA ASN A 595 25.90 -30.37 12.02
C ASN A 595 26.84 -31.18 12.93
#